data_AF-A0A644SIR8-F1
#
_entry.id   AF-A0A644SIR8-F1
#
_cell.length_a   1.000
_cell.length_b   1.000
_cell.length_c   1.000
_cell.angle_alpha   90.00
_cell.angle_beta   90.00
_cell.angle_gamma   90.00
#
_symmetry.space_group_name_H-M   'P 1'
#
loop_
_entity.id
_entity.type
_entity.pdbx_description
1 polymer ?
#
loop_
_entity_poly.entity_id
_entity_poly.type
_entity_poly.pdbx_seq_one_letter_code
_entity_poly.pdbx_strand_id
1 'polypeptide(L)'
;MRNTINLLFALLLLTSCSVEKVNLSPLSNSFSSYSTQTSFSEQTYKSMERVSYLSEITNTLTEFPVFKNQKLNAEIYKMKLHISDYIYSIKQNNKAEQTKAYKNYTNSYKTIQTLKTSLPKDDLELLNRYLAKIKTNISLIDSFDSTESK
;
A
#
# COMPACT_ATOMS: atom_id res chain seq x y z
N MET A 1 -20.02 1.82 -62.69
CA MET A 1 -20.36 1.94 -61.25
C MET A 1 -19.12 2.30 -60.39
N ARG A 2 -18.36 3.35 -60.76
CA ARG A 2 -17.19 3.83 -59.98
C ARG A 2 -17.37 5.26 -59.46
N ASN A 3 -18.28 6.02 -60.05
CA ASN A 3 -18.58 7.41 -59.65
C ASN A 3 -19.60 7.53 -58.50
N THR A 4 -20.35 6.48 -58.18
CA THR A 4 -21.33 6.49 -57.08
C THR A 4 -20.69 6.24 -55.71
N ILE A 5 -19.52 5.57 -55.68
CA ILE A 5 -18.76 5.29 -54.44
C ILE A 5 -18.05 6.56 -53.95
N ASN A 6 -17.51 7.37 -54.87
CA ASN A 6 -16.86 8.64 -54.52
C ASN A 6 -17.85 9.70 -54.01
N LEU A 7 -19.12 9.64 -54.43
CA LEU A 7 -20.18 10.51 -53.94
C LEU A 7 -20.62 10.14 -52.51
N LEU A 8 -20.60 8.83 -52.18
CA LEU A 8 -20.96 8.32 -50.85
C LEU A 8 -19.88 8.66 -49.80
N PHE A 9 -18.61 8.68 -50.19
CA PHE A 9 -17.50 9.01 -49.28
C PHE A 9 -17.41 10.50 -48.96
N ALA A 10 -17.86 11.38 -49.86
CA ALA A 10 -17.93 12.83 -49.63
C ALA A 10 -19.02 13.24 -48.64
N LEU A 11 -20.09 12.43 -48.49
CA LEU A 11 -21.21 12.73 -47.60
C LEU A 11 -20.91 12.48 -46.11
N LEU A 12 -19.88 11.69 -45.80
CA LEU A 12 -19.50 11.31 -44.42
C LEU A 12 -18.63 12.35 -43.70
N LEU A 13 -18.21 13.42 -44.36
CA LEU A 13 -17.33 14.45 -43.78
C LEU A 13 -18.06 15.69 -43.23
N LEU A 14 -19.41 15.71 -43.27
CA LEU A 14 -20.21 16.88 -42.87
C LEU A 14 -20.86 16.80 -41.48
N THR A 15 -20.58 15.76 -40.68
CA THR A 15 -21.05 15.69 -39.28
C THR A 15 -19.93 16.04 -38.30
N SER A 16 -19.40 17.26 -38.39
CA SER A 16 -18.66 17.89 -37.30
C SER A 16 -19.60 18.83 -36.55
N CYS A 17 -20.24 18.34 -35.49
CA CYS A 17 -20.92 19.21 -34.52
C CYS A 17 -19.92 19.66 -33.45
N SER A 18 -19.44 20.89 -33.58
CA SER A 18 -19.03 21.77 -32.47
C SER A 18 -20.33 22.37 -31.86
N VAL A 19 -20.50 22.75 -30.60
CA VAL A 19 -19.66 22.97 -29.41
C VAL A 19 -20.62 22.90 -28.21
N GLU A 20 -20.13 22.71 -26.98
CA GLU A 20 -20.50 23.63 -25.90
C GLU A 20 -19.36 23.68 -24.88
N LYS A 21 -18.65 24.82 -24.82
CA LYS A 21 -17.82 25.15 -23.65
C LYS A 21 -18.79 25.38 -22.51
N VAL A 22 -18.78 24.51 -21.50
CA VAL A 22 -19.44 24.78 -20.23
C VAL A 22 -18.72 25.97 -19.59
N ASN A 23 -19.27 27.18 -19.77
CA ASN A 23 -18.98 28.30 -18.91
C ASN A 23 -19.68 28.03 -17.57
N LEU A 24 -19.03 27.33 -16.66
CA LEU A 24 -19.38 27.45 -15.25
C LEU A 24 -18.88 28.83 -14.81
N SER A 25 -19.79 29.81 -14.76
CA SER A 25 -19.59 31.00 -13.93
C SER A 25 -19.13 30.57 -12.53
N PRO A 26 -18.28 31.36 -11.86
CA PRO A 26 -17.73 30.93 -10.59
C PRO A 26 -18.90 30.69 -9.63
N LEU A 27 -18.97 29.49 -9.05
CA LEU A 27 -19.74 29.25 -7.84
C LEU A 27 -19.04 29.99 -6.69
N SER A 28 -18.98 31.31 -6.79
CA SER A 28 -18.66 32.20 -5.69
C SER A 28 -19.93 32.42 -4.88
N ASN A 29 -19.82 32.12 -3.59
CA ASN A 29 -20.64 32.60 -2.48
C ASN A 29 -21.75 31.70 -1.90
N SER A 30 -21.65 30.37 -2.02
CA SER A 30 -22.37 29.48 -1.08
C SER A 30 -21.54 28.31 -0.54
N PHE A 31 -20.21 28.33 -0.72
CA PHE A 31 -19.30 27.40 -0.06
C PHE A 31 -18.40 28.12 0.95
N SER A 32 -18.97 29.06 1.70
CA SER A 32 -18.39 29.59 2.92
C SER A 32 -19.13 28.98 4.10
N SER A 33 -18.96 27.66 4.32
CA SER A 33 -19.18 26.95 5.60
C SER A 33 -19.11 25.42 5.42
N TYR A 34 -17.95 24.85 5.06
CA TYR A 34 -17.57 23.50 5.53
C TYR A 34 -16.07 23.27 5.30
N SER A 35 -15.24 23.69 6.26
CA SER A 35 -13.84 23.30 6.33
C SER A 35 -13.74 21.87 6.86
N THR A 36 -13.94 20.88 5.99
CA THR A 36 -13.50 19.47 6.15
C THR A 36 -13.76 18.73 4.83
N GLN A 37 -12.99 19.06 3.79
CA GLN A 37 -12.88 18.20 2.62
C GLN A 37 -11.41 17.82 2.47
N THR A 38 -11.05 16.68 3.03
CA THR A 38 -9.90 15.91 2.55
C THR A 38 -10.14 15.69 1.06
N SER A 39 -9.32 16.27 0.19
CA SER A 39 -9.53 16.22 -1.26
C SER A 39 -9.51 14.76 -1.75
N PHE A 40 -10.35 14.42 -2.73
CA PHE A 40 -10.39 13.08 -3.34
C PHE A 40 -8.99 12.60 -3.82
N SER A 41 -8.15 13.54 -4.26
CA SER A 41 -6.75 13.28 -4.63
C SER A 41 -5.90 12.82 -3.44
N GLU A 42 -6.08 13.41 -2.26
CA GLU A 42 -5.36 13.06 -1.04
C GLU A 42 -5.73 11.66 -0.56
N GLN A 43 -7.02 11.31 -0.59
CA GLN A 43 -7.50 9.99 -0.21
C GLN A 43 -7.02 8.90 -1.19
N THR A 44 -7.01 9.20 -2.49
CA THR A 44 -6.47 8.31 -3.52
C THR A 44 -4.97 8.11 -3.33
N TYR A 45 -4.21 9.18 -3.09
CA TYR A 45 -2.78 9.13 -2.85
C TYR A 45 -2.42 8.27 -1.63
N LYS A 46 -3.09 8.50 -0.49
CA LYS A 46 -2.92 7.67 0.72
C LYS A 46 -3.22 6.18 0.48
N SER A 47 -4.25 5.88 -0.31
CA SER A 47 -4.57 4.50 -0.65
C SER A 47 -3.47 3.83 -1.49
N MET A 48 -2.85 4.56 -2.42
CA MET A 48 -1.74 4.07 -3.23
C MET A 48 -0.48 3.83 -2.40
N GLU A 49 -0.11 4.75 -1.50
CA GLU A 49 1.03 4.58 -0.60
C GLU A 49 0.87 3.36 0.31
N ARG A 50 -0.31 3.20 0.92
CA ARG A 50 -0.63 2.02 1.75
C ARG A 50 -0.47 0.73 0.96
N VAL A 51 -0.93 0.69 -0.29
CA VAL A 51 -0.77 -0.47 -1.19
C VAL A 51 0.72 -0.71 -1.52
N SER A 52 1.51 0.35 -1.73
CA SER A 52 2.96 0.23 -1.96
C SER A 52 3.65 -0.44 -0.77
N TYR A 53 3.42 0.06 0.45
CA TYR A 53 4.06 -0.49 1.64
C TYR A 53 3.63 -1.94 1.94
N LEU A 54 2.36 -2.29 1.67
CA LEU A 54 1.87 -3.67 1.75
C LEU A 54 2.55 -4.59 0.73
N SER A 55 2.85 -4.09 -0.46
CA SER A 55 3.55 -4.84 -1.50
C SER A 55 5.02 -5.01 -1.15
N GLU A 56 5.69 -3.94 -0.73
CA GLU A 56 7.10 -3.96 -0.32
C GLU A 56 7.37 -4.88 0.86
N ILE A 57 6.50 -4.88 1.88
CA ILE A 57 6.65 -5.80 3.00
C ILE A 57 6.45 -7.25 2.52
N THR A 58 5.47 -7.53 1.67
CA THR A 58 5.24 -8.89 1.13
C THR A 58 6.45 -9.40 0.34
N ASN A 59 7.06 -8.54 -0.47
CA ASN A 59 8.30 -8.86 -1.18
C ASN A 59 9.46 -9.10 -0.20
N THR A 60 9.60 -8.23 0.81
CA THR A 60 10.62 -8.38 1.87
C THR A 60 10.48 -9.71 2.62
N LEU A 61 9.26 -10.16 2.93
CA LEU A 61 9.03 -11.46 3.55
C LEU A 61 9.44 -12.62 2.62
N THR A 62 9.19 -12.48 1.32
CA THR A 62 9.52 -13.50 0.32
C THR A 62 11.03 -13.65 0.14
N GLU A 63 11.74 -12.52 0.07
CA GLU A 63 13.19 -12.44 -0.11
C GLU A 63 14.00 -12.68 1.17
N PHE A 64 13.32 -12.85 2.32
CA PHE A 64 13.98 -12.93 3.62
C PHE A 64 15.01 -14.09 3.65
N PRO A 65 16.28 -13.83 3.99
CA PRO A 65 17.34 -14.82 3.92
C PRO A 65 17.19 -15.92 4.99
N VAL A 66 17.82 -17.06 4.72
CA VAL A 66 17.95 -18.18 5.66
C VAL A 66 19.35 -18.14 6.26
N PHE A 67 19.43 -18.18 7.59
CA PHE A 67 20.70 -18.14 8.33
C PHE A 67 21.16 -19.54 8.72
N LYS A 68 22.39 -19.67 9.20
CA LYS A 68 22.90 -20.96 9.71
C LYS A 68 22.18 -21.43 10.98
N ASN A 69 21.70 -20.49 11.80
CA ASN A 69 21.03 -20.75 13.06
C ASN A 69 19.56 -21.20 12.82
N GLN A 70 19.28 -22.50 13.00
CA GLN A 70 17.95 -23.06 12.79
C GLN A 70 16.87 -22.52 13.73
N LYS A 71 17.22 -22.24 15.00
CA LYS A 71 16.28 -21.66 15.97
C LYS A 71 15.86 -20.25 15.54
N LEU A 72 16.82 -19.47 15.06
CA LEU A 72 16.56 -18.15 14.48
C LEU A 72 15.64 -18.25 13.25
N ASN A 73 15.91 -19.17 12.32
CA ASN A 73 15.08 -19.34 11.13
C ASN A 73 13.64 -19.75 11.47
N ALA A 74 13.46 -20.63 12.46
CA ALA A 74 12.14 -21.03 12.92
C ALA A 74 11.36 -19.83 13.49
N GLU A 75 12.03 -18.94 14.23
CA GLU A 75 11.39 -17.73 14.75
C GLU A 75 11.13 -16.67 13.66
N ILE A 76 12.02 -16.54 12.67
CA ILE A 76 11.79 -15.72 11.47
C ILE A 76 10.56 -16.22 10.71
N TYR A 77 10.39 -17.53 10.57
CA TYR A 77 9.22 -18.11 9.91
C TYR A 77 7.93 -17.75 10.65
N LYS A 78 7.89 -17.88 11.98
CA LYS A 78 6.73 -17.43 12.78
C LYS A 78 6.46 -15.94 12.62
N MET A 79 7.51 -15.12 12.68
CA MET A 79 7.39 -13.67 12.45
C MET A 79 6.76 -13.38 11.08
N LYS A 80 7.20 -14.05 10.01
CA LYS A 80 6.63 -13.93 8.67
C LYS A 80 5.15 -14.27 8.65
N LEU A 81 4.74 -15.38 9.29
CA LEU A 81 3.33 -15.76 9.40
C LEU A 81 2.50 -14.69 10.13
N HIS A 82 2.98 -14.18 11.26
CA HIS A 82 2.27 -13.13 12.01
C HIS A 82 2.14 -11.83 11.22
N ILE A 83 3.12 -11.48 10.39
CA ILE A 83 3.03 -10.32 9.49
C ILE A 83 2.01 -10.60 8.37
N SER A 84 1.96 -11.81 7.83
CA SER A 84 0.94 -12.20 6.86
C SER A 84 -0.48 -12.13 7.45
N ASP A 85 -0.66 -12.59 8.70
CA ASP A 85 -1.94 -12.48 9.42
C ASP A 85 -2.33 -11.01 9.63
N TYR A 86 -1.37 -10.15 9.98
CA TYR A 86 -1.58 -8.70 10.11
C TYR A 86 -2.03 -8.09 8.78
N ILE A 87 -1.33 -8.38 7.67
CA ILE A 87 -1.71 -7.90 6.33
C ILE A 87 -3.10 -8.39 5.93
N TYR A 88 -3.42 -9.66 6.22
CA TYR A 88 -4.73 -10.23 5.91
C TYR A 88 -5.84 -9.57 6.72
N SER A 89 -5.62 -9.32 8.02
CA SER A 89 -6.59 -8.65 8.88
C SER A 89 -6.91 -7.22 8.43
N ILE A 90 -5.92 -6.50 7.86
CA ILE A 90 -6.13 -5.19 7.24
C ILE A 90 -7.09 -5.30 6.05
N LYS A 91 -6.87 -6.28 5.16
CA LYS A 91 -7.74 -6.51 4.00
C LYS A 91 -9.18 -6.81 4.40
N GLN A 92 -9.36 -7.53 5.52
CA GLN A 92 -10.67 -7.88 6.07
C GLN A 92 -11.27 -6.79 6.97
N ASN A 93 -10.58 -5.66 7.16
CA ASN A 93 -10.95 -4.62 8.11
C ASN A 93 -11.23 -5.16 9.55
N ASN A 94 -10.49 -6.19 9.97
CA ASN A 94 -10.67 -6.83 11.28
C ASN A 94 -9.61 -6.31 12.27
N LYS A 95 -9.95 -5.25 13.01
CA LYS A 95 -9.05 -4.59 13.97
C LYS A 95 -8.62 -5.48 15.14
N ALA A 96 -9.48 -6.41 15.56
CA ALA A 96 -9.17 -7.32 16.67
C ALA A 96 -8.06 -8.31 16.27
N GLU A 97 -8.21 -8.95 15.11
CA GLU A 97 -7.16 -9.84 14.57
C GLU A 97 -5.90 -9.05 14.17
N GLN A 98 -6.04 -7.82 13.66
CA GLN A 98 -4.90 -6.93 13.39
C GLN A 98 -4.05 -6.68 14.64
N THR A 99 -4.71 -6.30 15.74
CA THR A 99 -4.03 -6.03 17.02
C THR A 99 -3.33 -7.29 17.55
N LYS A 100 -4.00 -8.44 17.47
CA LYS A 100 -3.45 -9.73 17.90
C LYS A 100 -2.25 -10.14 17.05
N ALA A 101 -2.36 -10.05 15.72
CA ALA A 101 -1.27 -10.37 14.80
C ALA A 101 -0.06 -9.43 15.01
N TYR A 102 -0.29 -8.14 15.20
CA TYR A 102 0.76 -7.16 15.52
C TYR A 102 1.52 -7.51 16.80
N LYS A 103 0.79 -7.89 17.87
CA LYS A 103 1.40 -8.33 19.13
C LYS A 103 2.25 -9.58 18.93
N ASN A 104 1.76 -10.56 18.17
CA ASN A 104 2.50 -11.79 17.88
C ASN A 104 3.77 -11.51 17.05
N TYR A 105 3.67 -10.67 16.02
CA TYR A 105 4.82 -10.16 15.26
C TYR A 105 5.86 -9.54 16.19
N THR A 106 5.43 -8.64 17.09
CA THR A 106 6.32 -7.94 18.02
C THR A 106 7.04 -8.90 18.97
N ASN A 107 6.34 -9.94 19.44
CA ASN A 107 6.94 -10.96 20.30
C ASN A 107 8.01 -11.75 19.54
N SER A 108 7.73 -12.21 18.32
CA SER A 108 8.72 -12.90 17.50
C SER A 108 9.92 -12.02 17.15
N TYR A 109 9.67 -10.73 16.84
CA TYR A 109 10.74 -9.77 16.61
C TYR A 109 11.68 -9.66 17.82
N LYS A 110 11.14 -9.56 19.05
CA LYS A 110 11.94 -9.52 20.28
C LYS A 110 12.76 -10.79 20.47
N THR A 111 12.17 -11.96 20.24
CA THR A 111 12.88 -13.24 20.30
C THR A 111 14.03 -13.31 19.30
N ILE A 112 13.83 -12.82 18.06
CA ILE A 112 14.88 -12.69 17.05
C ILE A 112 16.03 -11.79 17.55
N GLN A 113 15.73 -10.67 18.22
CA GLN A 113 16.77 -9.80 18.80
C GLN A 113 17.65 -10.53 19.82
N THR A 114 17.11 -11.49 20.56
CA THR A 114 17.89 -12.31 21.50
C THR A 114 18.74 -13.35 20.77
N LEU A 115 18.17 -14.01 19.74
CA LEU A 115 18.83 -15.09 19.00
C LEU A 115 19.96 -14.61 18.08
N LYS A 116 19.90 -13.37 17.58
CA LYS A 116 20.88 -12.82 16.63
C LYS A 116 22.28 -12.62 17.19
N THR A 117 22.44 -12.63 18.52
CA THR A 117 23.73 -12.44 19.22
C THR A 117 24.80 -13.47 18.84
N SER A 118 24.37 -14.61 18.30
CA SER A 118 25.23 -15.71 17.84
C SER A 118 25.67 -15.62 16.37
N LEU A 119 25.22 -14.61 15.62
CA LEU A 119 25.49 -14.50 14.19
C LEU A 119 26.86 -13.87 13.88
N PRO A 120 27.53 -14.31 12.79
CA PRO A 120 28.63 -13.55 12.19
C PRO A 120 28.21 -12.12 11.84
N LYS A 121 29.19 -11.22 11.78
CA LYS A 121 28.94 -9.78 11.52
C LYS A 121 28.11 -9.53 10.25
N ASP A 122 28.46 -10.19 9.15
CA ASP A 122 27.80 -9.98 7.86
C ASP A 122 26.34 -10.48 7.87
N ASP A 123 26.11 -11.65 8.48
CA ASP A 123 24.77 -12.21 8.69
C ASP A 123 23.93 -11.30 9.62
N LEU A 124 24.55 -10.75 10.66
CA LEU A 124 23.88 -9.85 11.59
C LEU A 124 23.47 -8.54 10.90
N GLU A 125 24.33 -7.97 10.06
CA GLU A 125 24.03 -6.78 9.27
C GLU A 125 22.89 -7.05 8.28
N LEU A 126 22.98 -8.17 7.56
CA LEU A 126 21.95 -8.63 6.64
C LEU A 126 20.59 -8.78 7.37
N LEU A 127 20.56 -9.48 8.51
CA LEU A 127 19.36 -9.63 9.33
C LEU A 127 18.80 -8.26 9.75
N ASN A 128 19.64 -7.39 10.31
CA ASN A 128 19.20 -6.09 10.80
C ASN A 128 18.61 -5.22 9.67
N ARG A 129 19.16 -5.30 8.45
CA ARG A 129 18.62 -4.60 7.28
C ARG A 129 17.21 -5.03 6.95
N TYR A 130 16.94 -6.34 6.92
CA TYR A 130 15.59 -6.87 6.66
C TYR A 130 14.62 -6.52 7.79
N LEU A 131 15.05 -6.65 9.04
CA LEU A 131 14.23 -6.29 10.20
C LEU A 131 13.87 -4.80 10.22
N ALA A 132 14.80 -3.92 9.86
CA ALA A 132 14.56 -2.50 9.74
C ALA A 132 13.52 -2.19 8.65
N LYS A 133 13.67 -2.79 7.45
CA LYS A 133 12.68 -2.65 6.37
C LYS A 133 11.27 -3.06 6.82
N ILE A 134 11.14 -4.22 7.46
CA ILE A 134 9.86 -4.69 8.01
C ILE A 134 9.29 -3.68 9.00
N LYS A 135 10.08 -3.26 9.99
CA LYS A 135 9.64 -2.33 11.03
C LYS A 135 9.18 -1.01 10.43
N THR A 136 9.92 -0.46 9.48
CA THR A 136 9.58 0.78 8.79
C THR A 136 8.25 0.63 8.03
N ASN A 137 8.09 -0.42 7.24
CA ASN A 137 6.87 -0.62 6.46
C ASN A 137 5.64 -0.82 7.34
N ILE A 138 5.73 -1.60 8.42
CA ILE A 138 4.64 -1.74 9.40
C ILE A 138 4.28 -0.38 10.01
N SER A 139 5.29 0.40 10.42
CA SER A 139 5.06 1.73 11.03
C SER A 139 4.37 2.69 10.06
N LEU A 140 4.75 2.65 8.78
CA LEU A 140 4.12 3.44 7.73
C LEU A 140 2.67 2.99 7.48
N ILE A 141 2.40 1.68 7.44
CA ILE A 141 1.04 1.14 7.32
C ILE A 141 0.15 1.60 8.48
N ASP A 142 0.64 1.52 9.73
CA ASP A 142 -0.12 1.94 10.93
C ASP A 142 -0.38 3.46 10.96
N SER A 143 0.44 4.27 10.29
CA SER A 143 0.22 5.73 10.20
C SER A 143 -1.05 6.11 9.42
N PHE A 144 -1.50 5.24 8.50
CA PHE A 144 -2.77 5.42 7.80
C PHE A 144 -3.96 5.11 8.71
N ASP A 145 -3.85 4.09 9.55
CA ASP A 145 -4.93 3.70 10.47
C ASP A 145 -5.14 4.72 11.61
N SER A 146 -4.10 5.43 12.01
CA SER A 146 -4.15 6.49 13.04
C SER A 146 -4.62 7.86 12.51
N THR A 147 -4.68 8.04 11.19
CA THR A 147 -5.21 9.25 10.56
C THR A 147 -6.69 9.14 10.17
N GLU A 148 -7.26 7.93 10.15
CA GLU A 148 -8.69 7.68 9.89
C GLU A 148 -9.58 7.79 11.16
N SER A 149 -8.99 7.90 12.36
CA SER A 149 -9.73 7.99 13.63
C SER A 149 -9.99 9.41 14.13
N LYS A 150 -10.03 10.42 13.24
CA LYS A 150 -10.35 11.82 13.58
C LYS A 150 -11.48 12.37 12.73
#